data_AF-A0A662GDX9-F1
#
_entry.id   AF-A0A662GDX9-F1
#
_cell.length_a   1.000
_cell.length_b   1.000
_cell.length_c   1.000
_cell.angle_alpha   90.00
_cell.angle_beta   90.00
_cell.angle_gamma   90.00
#
_symmetry.space_group_name_H-M   'P 1'
#
loop_
_entity.id
_entity.type
_entity.pdbx_description
1 polymer ?
#
loop_
_entity_poly.entity_id
_entity_poly.type
_entity_poly.pdbx_seq_one_letter_code
_entity_poly.pdbx_strand_id
1 'polypeptide(L)'
;MFEEELIRVLTQIVDSILQSLPNIVLSAIILIIGYLVGRAAGKATTAIVKMIKIDESFGKTAVGKQLLQAGYPFSRIASILVRLVIYVLTIMTALSLLQIAVLNEIGLMIAAYMPRLLGAVIIFLLGILLVDWLTDVIERLMPEEAI
;
A
#
# COMPACT_ATOMS: atom_id res chain seq x y z
N MET A 1 -19.65 32.63 -38.55
CA MET A 1 -18.23 32.22 -38.38
C MET A 1 -17.89 31.98 -36.91
N PHE A 2 -17.92 32.98 -36.02
CA PHE A 2 -17.63 32.77 -34.58
C PHE A 2 -18.63 31.86 -33.85
N GLU A 3 -19.93 32.00 -34.15
CA GLU A 3 -20.98 31.14 -33.57
C GLU A 3 -20.83 29.67 -33.96
N GLU A 4 -20.44 29.39 -35.20
CA GLU A 4 -20.20 28.02 -35.69
C GLU A 4 -18.98 27.39 -35.01
N GLU A 5 -17.94 28.18 -34.78
CA GLU A 5 -16.73 27.75 -34.09
C GLU A 5 -17.00 27.46 -32.60
N LEU A 6 -17.81 28.30 -31.93
CA LEU A 6 -18.29 28.03 -30.58
C LEU A 6 -19.13 26.75 -30.50
N ILE A 7 -20.09 26.57 -31.41
CA ILE A 7 -20.93 25.38 -31.44
C ILE A 7 -20.07 24.13 -31.64
N ARG A 8 -19.09 24.18 -32.56
CA ARG A 8 -18.17 23.07 -32.80
C ARG A 8 -17.36 22.69 -31.56
N VAL A 9 -16.80 23.67 -30.84
CA VAL A 9 -16.04 23.43 -29.60
C VAL A 9 -16.95 22.84 -28.51
N LEU A 10 -18.17 23.36 -28.35
CA LEU A 10 -19.14 22.83 -27.39
C LEU A 10 -19.52 21.39 -27.73
N THR A 11 -19.81 21.08 -28.99
CA THR A 11 -20.13 19.70 -29.42
C THR A 11 -18.95 18.77 -29.20
N GLN A 12 -17.71 19.19 -29.48
CA GLN A 12 -16.51 18.38 -29.22
C GLN A 12 -16.30 18.09 -27.73
N ILE A 13 -16.56 19.07 -26.86
CA ILE A 13 -16.47 18.87 -25.39
C ILE A 13 -17.57 17.90 -24.93
N VAL A 14 -18.81 18.10 -25.38
CA VAL A 14 -19.93 17.21 -25.05
C VAL A 14 -19.66 15.78 -25.52
N ASP A 15 -19.22 15.60 -26.76
CA ASP A 15 -18.88 14.28 -27.32
C ASP A 15 -17.75 13.61 -26.53
N SER A 16 -16.72 14.37 -26.15
CA SER A 16 -15.60 13.86 -25.34
C SER A 16 -16.07 13.40 -23.94
N ILE A 17 -17.00 14.13 -23.32
CA ILE A 17 -17.60 13.75 -22.04
C ILE A 17 -18.46 12.48 -22.20
N LEU A 18 -19.31 12.44 -23.22
CA LEU A 18 -20.19 11.29 -23.49
C LEU A 18 -19.39 10.02 -23.78
N GLN A 19 -18.29 10.13 -24.53
CA GLN A 19 -17.38 9.01 -24.81
C GLN A 19 -16.59 8.55 -23.58
N SER A 20 -16.41 9.42 -22.58
CA SER A 20 -15.72 9.08 -21.33
C SER A 20 -16.64 8.45 -20.27
N LEU A 21 -17.97 8.59 -20.41
CA LEU A 21 -18.93 8.01 -19.45
C LEU A 21 -18.75 6.49 -19.24
N PRO A 22 -18.59 5.64 -20.27
CA PRO A 22 -18.35 4.21 -20.08
C PRO A 22 -17.09 3.93 -19.26
N ASN A 23 -16.02 4.68 -19.51
CA ASN A 23 -14.74 4.56 -18.80
C ASN A 23 -14.86 4.97 -17.32
N ILE A 24 -15.65 6.01 -17.04
CA ILE A 24 -15.94 6.45 -15.67
C ILE A 24 -16.69 5.35 -14.92
N VAL A 25 -17.70 4.73 -15.54
CA VAL A 25 -18.43 3.60 -14.93
C VAL A 25 -17.50 2.41 -14.68
N LEU A 26 -16.68 2.05 -15.66
CA LEU A 26 -15.77 0.90 -15.55
C LEU A 26 -14.71 1.13 -14.46
N SER A 27 -14.14 2.34 -14.39
CA SER A 27 -13.18 2.72 -13.35
C SER A 27 -13.81 2.68 -11.95
N ALA A 28 -15.05 3.15 -11.78
CA ALA A 28 -15.79 3.05 -10.53
C ALA A 28 -16.01 1.58 -10.11
N ILE A 29 -16.36 0.70 -11.04
CA ILE A 29 -16.49 -0.74 -10.79
C ILE A 29 -15.15 -1.32 -10.32
N ILE A 30 -14.04 -0.98 -11.00
CA ILE A 30 -12.70 -1.43 -10.61
C ILE A 30 -12.34 -0.96 -9.19
N LEU A 31 -12.64 0.29 -8.84
CA LEU A 31 -12.39 0.81 -7.49
C LEU A 31 -13.15 0.02 -6.42
N ILE A 32 -14.42 -0.32 -6.68
CA ILE A 32 -15.23 -1.15 -5.77
C ILE A 32 -14.61 -2.54 -5.62
N ILE A 33 -14.24 -3.18 -6.73
CA ILE A 33 -13.61 -4.51 -6.71
C ILE A 33 -12.29 -4.47 -5.94
N GLY A 34 -11.41 -3.54 -6.26
CA GLY A 34 -10.11 -3.44 -5.60
C GLY A 34 -10.22 -3.07 -4.12
N TYR A 35 -11.24 -2.30 -3.72
CA TYR A 35 -11.53 -2.08 -2.31
C TYR A 35 -11.84 -3.40 -1.57
N LEU A 36 -12.70 -4.24 -2.16
CA LEU A 36 -13.05 -5.55 -1.62
C LEU A 36 -11.84 -6.51 -1.59
N VAL A 37 -11.10 -6.58 -2.70
CA VAL A 37 -9.88 -7.41 -2.82
C VAL A 37 -8.84 -6.98 -1.80
N GLY A 38 -8.58 -5.67 -1.66
CA GLY A 38 -7.64 -5.16 -0.67
C GLY A 38 -8.06 -5.52 0.75
N ARG A 39 -9.36 -5.39 1.07
CA ARG A 39 -9.87 -5.78 2.39
C ARG A 39 -9.71 -7.29 2.65
N ALA A 40 -9.96 -8.13 1.65
CA ALA A 40 -9.80 -9.58 1.77
C ALA A 40 -8.33 -9.97 1.92
N ALA A 41 -7.45 -9.43 1.08
CA ALA A 41 -6.01 -9.64 1.16
C ALA A 41 -5.44 -9.18 2.50
N GLY A 42 -5.83 -8.01 2.98
CA GLY A 42 -5.41 -7.52 4.31
C GLY A 42 -5.80 -8.47 5.44
N LYS A 43 -7.01 -9.06 5.39
CA LYS A 43 -7.42 -10.09 6.37
C LYS A 43 -6.57 -11.36 6.25
N ALA A 44 -6.31 -11.81 5.02
CA ALA A 44 -5.47 -12.98 4.77
C ALA A 44 -4.06 -12.77 5.30
N THR A 45 -3.45 -11.60 5.05
CA THR A 45 -2.15 -11.23 5.59
C THR A 45 -2.14 -11.26 7.12
N THR A 46 -3.14 -10.67 7.77
CA THR A 46 -3.25 -10.73 9.24
C THR A 46 -3.30 -12.17 9.74
N ALA A 47 -4.08 -13.04 9.09
CA ALA A 47 -4.20 -14.45 9.47
C ALA A 47 -2.88 -15.20 9.31
N ILE A 48 -2.19 -15.02 8.18
CA ILE A 48 -0.90 -15.65 7.88
C ILE A 48 0.13 -15.22 8.93
N VAL A 49 0.27 -13.92 9.17
CA VAL A 49 1.26 -13.37 10.10
C VAL A 49 1.04 -13.85 11.54
N LYS A 50 -0.22 -13.93 11.98
CA LYS A 50 -0.55 -14.46 13.31
C LYS A 50 -0.27 -15.96 13.41
N MET A 51 -0.50 -16.73 12.34
CA MET A 51 -0.23 -18.16 12.32
C MET A 51 1.26 -18.48 12.55
N ILE A 52 2.15 -17.64 12.00
CA ILE A 52 3.60 -17.78 12.14
C ILE A 52 4.18 -17.08 13.38
N LYS A 53 3.34 -16.52 14.25
CA LYS A 53 3.74 -15.92 15.54
C LYS A 53 4.80 -14.80 15.43
N ILE A 54 4.75 -14.01 14.36
CA ILE A 54 5.65 -12.86 14.24
C ILE A 54 5.27 -11.76 15.24
N ASP A 55 3.99 -11.63 15.60
CA ASP A 55 3.52 -10.61 16.54
C ASP A 55 4.22 -10.74 17.92
N GLU A 56 4.47 -11.96 18.38
CA GLU A 56 5.16 -12.26 19.63
C GLU A 56 6.65 -11.90 19.58
N SER A 57 7.31 -12.18 18.45
CA SER A 57 8.73 -11.85 18.26
C SER A 57 8.91 -10.33 18.14
N PHE A 58 8.06 -9.70 17.34
CA PHE A 58 8.01 -8.24 17.21
C PHE A 58 7.73 -7.58 18.56
N GLY A 59 6.84 -8.15 19.37
CA GLY A 59 6.48 -7.60 20.68
C GLY A 59 7.55 -7.71 21.76
N LYS A 60 8.63 -8.45 21.53
CA LYS A 60 9.78 -8.48 22.46
C LYS A 60 10.72 -7.31 22.22
N THR A 61 10.73 -6.77 21.01
CA THR A 61 11.61 -5.69 20.59
C THR A 61 11.26 -4.36 21.27
N ALA A 62 12.25 -3.49 21.47
CA ALA A 62 12.03 -2.19 22.11
C ALA A 62 10.98 -1.34 21.38
N VAL A 63 11.07 -1.31 20.04
CA VAL A 63 10.12 -0.57 19.18
C VAL A 63 8.77 -1.28 19.09
N GLY A 64 8.77 -2.61 18.96
CA GLY A 64 7.54 -3.38 18.84
C GLY A 64 6.71 -3.39 20.13
N LYS A 65 7.31 -3.31 21.32
CA LYS A 65 6.57 -3.08 22.58
C LYS A 65 5.78 -1.78 22.54
N GLN A 66 6.41 -0.68 22.10
CA GLN A 66 5.75 0.63 22.01
C GLN A 66 4.61 0.61 20.98
N LEU A 67 4.85 0.00 19.82
CA LEU A 67 3.83 -0.13 18.77
C LEU A 67 2.67 -1.04 19.18
N LEU A 68 2.93 -2.13 19.89
CA LEU A 68 1.88 -2.99 20.44
C LEU A 68 1.02 -2.27 21.47
N GLN A 69 1.63 -1.49 22.37
CA GLN A 69 0.88 -0.66 23.33
C GLN A 69 0.01 0.39 22.62
N ALA A 70 0.45 0.90 21.49
CA ALA A 70 -0.34 1.77 20.61
C ALA A 70 -1.40 1.03 19.78
N GLY A 71 -1.54 -0.30 19.92
CA GLY A 71 -2.51 -1.11 19.19
C GLY A 71 -2.10 -1.47 17.76
N TYR A 72 -0.81 -1.44 17.44
CA TYR A 72 -0.22 -1.76 16.14
C TYR A 72 0.71 -2.99 16.22
N PRO A 73 0.17 -4.21 16.34
CA PRO A 73 0.96 -5.43 16.13
C PRO A 73 1.49 -5.51 14.70
N PHE A 74 2.55 -6.29 14.49
CA PHE A 74 3.16 -6.49 13.18
C PHE A 74 2.13 -6.96 12.14
N SER A 75 1.22 -7.86 12.51
CA SER A 75 0.12 -8.33 11.65
C SER A 75 -0.79 -7.20 11.16
N ARG A 76 -1.07 -6.19 11.99
CA ARG A 76 -1.85 -5.02 11.60
C ARG A 76 -1.06 -4.12 10.66
N ILE A 77 0.23 -3.89 10.94
CA ILE A 77 1.11 -3.09 10.09
C ILE A 77 1.22 -3.74 8.70
N ALA A 78 1.55 -5.03 8.64
CA ALA A 78 1.63 -5.79 7.40
C ALA A 78 0.31 -5.77 6.61
N SER A 79 -0.83 -5.94 7.30
CA SER A 79 -2.15 -5.83 6.69
C SER A 79 -2.41 -4.45 6.07
N ILE A 80 -2.02 -3.37 6.76
CA ILE A 80 -2.14 -1.99 6.25
C ILE A 80 -1.27 -1.82 5.00
N LEU A 81 -0.02 -2.30 5.03
CA LEU A 81 0.89 -2.21 3.89
C LEU A 81 0.35 -2.94 2.65
N VAL A 82 -0.12 -4.18 2.82
CA VAL A 82 -0.73 -4.95 1.72
C VAL A 82 -1.96 -4.26 1.16
N ARG A 83 -2.84 -3.74 2.03
CA ARG A 83 -4.02 -2.96 1.60
C ARG A 83 -3.63 -1.71 0.82
N LEU A 84 -2.65 -0.97 1.31
CA LEU A 84 -2.17 0.25 0.69
C LEU A 84 -1.68 -0.02 -0.74
N VAL A 85 -0.94 -1.10 -0.94
CA VAL A 85 -0.44 -1.51 -2.26
C VAL A 85 -1.58 -1.83 -3.20
N ILE A 86 -2.52 -2.67 -2.76
CA ILE A 86 -3.66 -3.05 -3.59
C ILE A 86 -4.50 -1.83 -3.93
N TYR A 87 -4.72 -0.92 -2.99
CA TYR A 87 -5.48 0.31 -3.22
C TYR A 87 -4.78 1.22 -4.22
N VAL A 88 -3.47 1.45 -4.06
CA VAL A 88 -2.72 2.24 -5.04
C VAL A 88 -2.83 1.59 -6.42
N LEU A 89 -2.50 0.31 -6.57
CA LEU A 89 -2.59 -0.39 -7.86
C LEU A 89 -4.00 -0.31 -8.46
N THR A 90 -5.05 -0.45 -7.65
CA THR A 90 -6.44 -0.33 -8.11
C THR A 90 -6.74 1.07 -8.61
N ILE A 91 -6.35 2.10 -7.85
CA ILE A 91 -6.55 3.50 -8.25
C ILE A 91 -5.81 3.77 -9.56
N MET A 92 -4.61 3.22 -9.75
CA MET A 92 -3.85 3.39 -11.00
C MET A 92 -4.55 2.77 -12.20
N THR A 93 -5.08 1.55 -12.03
CA THR A 93 -5.88 0.90 -13.06
C THR A 93 -7.14 1.70 -13.38
N ALA A 94 -7.81 2.23 -12.35
CA ALA A 94 -8.97 3.09 -12.52
C ALA A 94 -8.63 4.39 -13.28
N LEU A 95 -7.53 5.07 -12.92
CA LEU A 95 -7.05 6.26 -13.63
C LEU A 95 -6.69 5.95 -15.09
N SER A 96 -6.07 4.79 -15.33
CA SER A 96 -5.72 4.32 -16.69
C SER A 96 -6.95 4.22 -17.58
N LEU A 97 -8.06 3.74 -17.04
CA LEU A 97 -9.33 3.66 -17.75
C LEU A 97 -9.93 5.04 -18.04
N LEU A 98 -9.71 6.05 -17.20
CA LEU A 98 -10.18 7.41 -17.46
C LEU A 98 -9.45 8.07 -18.64
N GLN A 99 -8.32 7.50 -19.10
CA GLN A 99 -7.54 7.97 -20.25
C GLN A 99 -7.02 9.41 -20.13
N ILE A 100 -6.82 9.89 -18.90
CA ILE A 100 -6.24 11.22 -18.65
C ILE A 100 -4.72 11.08 -18.58
N ALA A 101 -4.03 11.43 -19.67
CA ALA A 101 -2.59 11.21 -19.85
C ALA A 101 -1.74 11.67 -18.65
N VAL A 102 -1.96 12.90 -18.17
CA VAL A 102 -1.22 13.48 -17.03
C VAL A 102 -1.43 12.67 -15.74
N LEU A 103 -2.66 12.19 -15.49
CA LEU A 103 -2.95 11.39 -14.30
C LEU A 103 -2.34 9.98 -14.39
N ASN A 104 -2.26 9.43 -15.61
CA ASN A 104 -1.62 8.13 -15.83
C ASN A 104 -0.12 8.19 -15.59
N GLU A 105 0.57 9.22 -16.07
CA GLU A 105 2.02 9.38 -15.87
C GLU A 105 2.38 9.52 -14.38
N ILE A 106 1.72 10.45 -13.68
CA ILE A 106 1.92 10.65 -12.24
C ILE A 106 1.54 9.37 -11.49
N GLY A 107 0.46 8.73 -11.91
CA GLY A 107 0.01 7.49 -11.33
C GLY A 107 1.06 6.38 -11.40
N LEU A 108 1.59 6.11 -12.60
CA LEU A 108 2.62 5.10 -12.79
C LEU A 108 3.88 5.36 -11.96
N MET A 109 4.28 6.63 -11.82
CA MET A 109 5.41 6.99 -10.95
C MET A 109 5.15 6.63 -9.48
N ILE A 110 3.95 6.94 -8.96
CA ILE A 110 3.55 6.58 -7.59
C ILE A 110 3.51 5.07 -7.43
N ALA A 111 2.89 4.36 -8.38
CA ALA A 111 2.78 2.91 -8.39
C ALA A 111 4.15 2.23 -8.34
N ALA A 112 5.10 2.72 -9.14
CA ALA A 112 6.46 2.20 -9.21
C ALA A 112 7.31 2.54 -7.96
N TYR A 113 6.89 3.51 -7.15
CA TYR A 113 7.51 3.79 -5.86
C TYR A 113 7.00 2.85 -4.76
N MET A 114 5.74 2.38 -4.84
CA MET A 114 5.13 1.53 -3.81
C MET A 114 5.94 0.28 -3.44
N PRO A 115 6.45 -0.55 -4.38
CA PRO A 115 7.25 -1.72 -4.03
C PRO A 115 8.53 -1.37 -3.27
N ARG A 116 9.16 -0.24 -3.62
CA ARG A 116 10.38 0.23 -2.96
C ARG A 116 10.08 0.69 -1.53
N LEU A 117 8.99 1.44 -1.34
CA LEU A 117 8.53 1.84 -0.02
C LEU A 117 8.20 0.63 0.87
N LEU A 118 7.49 -0.36 0.32
CA LEU A 118 7.25 -1.62 1.03
C LEU A 118 8.53 -2.31 1.43
N GLY A 119 9.48 -2.46 0.49
CA GLY A 119 10.78 -3.07 0.77
C GLY A 119 11.49 -2.36 1.92
N ALA A 120 11.50 -1.02 1.91
CA ALA A 120 12.06 -0.22 2.99
C ALA A 120 11.37 -0.49 4.33
N VAL A 121 10.04 -0.53 4.38
CA VAL A 121 9.31 -0.81 5.63
C VAL A 121 9.55 -2.24 6.10
N ILE A 122 9.59 -3.23 5.21
CA ILE A 122 9.85 -4.62 5.55
C ILE A 122 11.27 -4.77 6.10
N ILE A 123 12.27 -4.20 5.42
CA ILE A 123 13.68 -4.21 5.87
C ILE A 123 13.80 -3.52 7.23
N PHE A 124 13.13 -2.38 7.42
CA PHE A 124 13.11 -1.67 8.70
C PHE A 124 12.53 -2.54 9.83
N LEU A 125 11.37 -3.16 9.60
CA LEU A 125 10.74 -4.02 10.60
C LEU A 125 11.61 -5.25 10.91
N LEU A 126 12.17 -5.91 9.89
CA LEU A 126 13.08 -7.03 10.09
C LEU A 126 14.37 -6.63 10.80
N GLY A 127 14.91 -5.45 10.50
CA GLY A 127 16.09 -4.90 11.16
C GLY A 127 15.89 -4.75 12.66
N ILE A 128 14.71 -4.31 13.09
CA ILE A 128 14.36 -4.24 14.53
C ILE A 128 14.44 -5.63 15.17
N LEU A 129 13.86 -6.67 14.53
CA LEU A 129 13.95 -8.05 15.06
C LEU A 129 15.39 -8.57 15.10
N LEU A 130 16.21 -8.22 14.12
CA LEU A 130 17.60 -8.66 14.02
C LEU A 130 18.49 -8.07 15.13
N VAL A 131 18.24 -6.82 15.54
CA VAL A 131 19.02 -6.16 16.60
C VAL A 131 18.86 -6.88 17.94
N ASP A 132 17.64 -7.26 18.31
CA ASP A 132 17.42 -7.99 19.57
C ASP A 132 18.03 -9.38 19.50
N TRP A 133 17.90 -10.08 18.37
CA TRP A 133 18.56 -11.38 18.20
C TRP A 133 20.08 -11.27 18.32
N LEU A 134 20.68 -10.23 17.75
CA LEU A 134 22.11 -9.99 17.85
C LEU A 134 22.53 -9.68 19.30
N THR A 135 21.72 -8.90 20.02
CA THR A 135 21.98 -8.55 21.42
C THR A 135 21.94 -9.79 22.31
N ASP A 136 20.92 -10.64 22.15
CA ASP A 136 20.80 -11.93 22.86
C ASP A 136 22.00 -12.85 22.60
N VAL A 137 22.53 -12.86 21.36
CA VAL A 137 23.70 -13.67 21.01
C VAL A 137 24.96 -13.12 21.65
N ILE A 138 25.17 -11.80 21.63
CA ILE A 138 26.34 -11.15 22.24
C ILE A 138 26.33 -11.38 23.76
N GLU A 139 25.21 -11.18 24.44
CA GLU A 139 25.07 -11.39 25.89
C GLU A 139 25.38 -12.83 26.31
N ARG A 140 25.01 -13.83 25.50
CA ARG A 140 25.33 -15.24 25.77
C ARG A 140 26.80 -15.59 25.57
N LEU A 141 27.48 -14.87 24.69
CA LEU A 141 28.89 -15.10 24.37
C LEU A 141 29.84 -14.29 25.27
N MET A 142 29.33 -13.26 25.94
CA MET A 142 30.01 -12.52 27.00
C MET A 142 29.33 -12.74 28.35
N PRO A 143 29.28 -13.98 28.88
CA PRO A 143 28.89 -14.17 30.27
C PRO A 143 29.88 -13.39 31.14
N GLU A 144 29.36 -12.59 32.08
CA GLU A 144 30.09 -11.72 33.00
C GLU A 144 31.23 -12.44 33.75
N GLU A 145 32.38 -12.59 33.10
CA GLU A 145 33.67 -12.86 33.72
C GLU A 145 34.66 -11.76 33.32
N ALA A 146 34.32 -10.49 33.61
CA ALA A 146 35.24 -9.39 33.85
C ALA A 146 34.46 -8.07 33.97
N ILE A 147 34.03 -7.74 35.20
CA ILE A 147 34.38 -6.53 35.96
C ILE A 147 33.84 -6.71 37.38
#